data_AF-A0A928QM89-F1
#
_entry.id   AF-A0A928QM89-F1
#
_cell.length_a   1.000
_cell.length_b   1.000
_cell.length_c   1.000
_cell.angle_alpha   90.00
_cell.angle_beta   90.00
_cell.angle_gamma   90.00
#
_symmetry.space_group_name_H-M   'P 1'
#
loop_
_entity.id
_entity.type
_entity.pdbx_description
1 polymer ?
#
loop_
_entity_poly.entity_id
_entity_poly.type
_entity_poly.pdbx_seq_one_letter_code
_entity_poly.pdbx_strand_id
1 'polypeptide(L)'
;MAFKISGFGNYDAEKKVAPAIQEKEEQGTVARKSVVQVCFPGKGMALSYYNDLFDLKVGDLVYVDGKLEGQLGRVVEITYNFKIKVSEYKKVIAVCNTEVHGQFFMAGSHFVTFDPTALPAEQITMWFKAPAKEEDEYESGTDDSTFRLDDLKTMNINPTIAERGHDYYMENRVRYISLNGNRGYAIVEGSEGYVVEFEYANGEISKLVCDCFCSYNCKHEFAAMLQLRETLELIEKHYAEEFARTGYFAAVNKGTLFAFAIDGKETGSFTL
;
A
#
# COMPACT_ATOMS: atom_id res chain seq x y z
N MET A 1 21.79 11.42 -13.25
CA MET A 1 22.72 10.32 -13.59
C MET A 1 21.84 9.24 -14.19
N ALA A 2 22.17 8.74 -15.40
CA ALA A 2 21.39 7.67 -16.00
C ALA A 2 21.60 6.38 -15.19
N PHE A 3 20.56 5.93 -14.48
CA PHE A 3 20.53 4.62 -13.81
C PHE A 3 20.85 3.54 -14.84
N LYS A 4 21.97 2.83 -14.67
CA LYS A 4 22.37 1.76 -15.59
C LYS A 4 21.93 0.44 -15.00
N ILE A 5 20.63 0.19 -14.99
CA ILE A 5 20.09 -1.13 -14.70
C ILE A 5 20.20 -1.96 -15.99
N SER A 6 21.33 -2.63 -16.19
CA SER A 6 21.52 -3.60 -17.26
C SER A 6 20.72 -4.86 -16.96
N GLY A 7 19.44 -4.87 -17.35
CA GLY A 7 18.53 -6.02 -17.18
C GLY A 7 17.27 -6.01 -18.04
N PHE A 8 16.94 -4.90 -18.71
CA PHE A 8 15.79 -4.84 -19.61
C PHE A 8 16.13 -5.42 -20.99
N GLY A 9 16.07 -6.75 -21.11
CA GLY A 9 16.07 -7.41 -22.41
C GLY A 9 14.78 -7.09 -23.17
N ASN A 10 14.90 -6.77 -24.46
CA ASN A 10 13.78 -6.56 -25.38
C ASN A 10 12.81 -7.75 -25.33
N TYR A 11 11.60 -7.52 -24.82
CA TYR A 11 10.48 -8.42 -25.03
C TYR A 11 9.72 -7.95 -26.27
N ASP A 12 9.90 -8.68 -27.36
CA ASP A 12 9.11 -8.52 -28.57
C ASP A 12 7.62 -8.74 -28.28
N ALA A 13 6.81 -7.84 -28.83
CA ALA A 13 5.37 -7.80 -28.68
C ALA A 13 4.69 -8.94 -29.44
N GLU A 14 4.54 -10.09 -28.79
CA GLU A 14 3.54 -11.09 -29.18
C GLU A 14 2.32 -11.00 -28.26
N LYS A 15 1.19 -10.62 -28.85
CA LYS A 15 -0.15 -10.64 -28.25
C LYS A 15 -0.38 -11.97 -27.52
N LYS A 16 -0.30 -11.94 -26.18
CA LYS A 16 -0.88 -12.97 -25.32
C LYS A 16 -2.00 -12.32 -24.51
N VAL A 17 -3.18 -12.87 -24.73
CA VAL A 17 -4.44 -12.56 -24.04
C VAL A 17 -4.18 -12.53 -22.53
N ALA A 18 -4.66 -11.47 -21.88
CA ALA A 18 -4.59 -11.31 -20.43
C ALA A 18 -5.11 -12.57 -19.74
N PRO A 19 -4.38 -13.14 -18.75
CA PRO A 19 -4.96 -14.21 -17.97
C PRO A 19 -6.09 -13.61 -17.13
N ALA A 20 -7.27 -14.21 -17.24
CA ALA A 20 -8.38 -13.92 -16.36
C ALA A 20 -7.91 -14.03 -14.91
N ILE A 21 -8.24 -13.01 -14.12
CA ILE A 21 -8.02 -12.94 -12.68
C ILE A 21 -8.72 -14.16 -12.08
N GLN A 22 -7.94 -15.16 -11.68
CA GLN A 22 -8.44 -16.20 -10.80
C GLN A 22 -8.41 -15.62 -9.41
N GLU A 23 -9.59 -15.28 -8.89
CA GLU A 23 -9.84 -15.05 -7.47
C GLU A 23 -9.22 -16.21 -6.70
N LYS A 24 -8.07 -15.96 -6.08
CA LYS A 24 -7.38 -16.96 -5.27
C LYS A 24 -8.01 -16.90 -3.89
N GLU A 25 -8.92 -17.83 -3.63
CA GLU A 25 -9.52 -18.08 -2.32
C GLU A 25 -8.43 -18.07 -1.23
N GLU A 26 -8.45 -17.06 -0.37
CA GLU A 26 -7.71 -17.10 0.90
C GLU A 26 -8.24 -18.29 1.72
N GLN A 27 -7.32 -19.09 2.24
CA GLN A 27 -7.62 -20.32 2.99
C GLN A 27 -8.54 -20.00 4.19
N GLY A 28 -9.83 -20.32 4.02
CA GLY A 28 -10.91 -19.86 4.88
C GLY A 28 -10.86 -20.44 6.29
N THR A 29 -10.52 -19.60 7.27
CA THR A 29 -11.10 -19.76 8.60
C THR A 29 -12.60 -19.58 8.47
N VAL A 30 -13.38 -20.54 8.99
CA VAL A 30 -14.84 -20.48 8.88
C VAL A 30 -15.33 -19.26 9.66
N ALA A 31 -15.97 -18.32 8.97
CA ALA A 31 -16.56 -17.13 9.57
C ALA A 31 -17.34 -17.45 10.85
N ARG A 32 -17.06 -16.71 11.93
CA ARG A 32 -17.68 -16.94 13.24
C ARG A 32 -18.44 -15.71 13.70
N LYS A 33 -19.77 -15.83 13.76
CA LYS A 33 -20.65 -14.75 14.22
C LYS A 33 -20.27 -14.26 15.61
N SER A 34 -20.10 -12.95 15.76
CA SER A 34 -19.71 -12.31 17.01
C SER A 34 -20.24 -10.87 17.11
N VAL A 35 -20.33 -10.36 18.33
CA VAL A 35 -20.38 -8.92 18.59
C VAL A 35 -19.01 -8.51 19.09
N VAL A 36 -18.40 -7.52 18.46
CA VAL A 36 -17.06 -7.06 18.78
C VAL A 36 -17.07 -5.62 19.27
N GLN A 37 -16.16 -5.30 20.18
CA GLN A 37 -15.85 -3.92 20.55
C GLN A 37 -14.64 -3.47 19.74
N VAL A 38 -14.78 -2.37 19.00
CA VAL A 38 -13.73 -1.80 18.14
C VAL A 38 -13.33 -0.43 18.67
N CYS A 39 -12.05 -0.24 18.92
CA CYS A 39 -11.47 1.03 19.32
C CYS A 39 -10.87 1.75 18.10
N PHE A 40 -11.15 3.04 17.94
CA PHE A 40 -10.64 3.86 16.83
C PHE A 40 -9.70 4.94 17.36
N PRO A 41 -8.63 5.29 16.64
CA PRO A 41 -7.73 6.37 17.02
C PRO A 41 -8.50 7.68 17.30
N GLY A 42 -8.15 8.35 18.41
CA GLY A 42 -8.81 9.60 18.83
C GLY A 42 -10.24 9.43 19.37
N LYS A 43 -10.78 8.21 19.44
CA LYS A 43 -12.03 7.91 20.15
C LYS A 43 -11.69 7.34 21.52
N GLY A 44 -12.14 8.01 22.59
CA GLY A 44 -11.90 7.57 23.97
C GLY A 44 -12.75 6.37 24.43
N MET A 45 -13.44 5.68 23.51
CA MET A 45 -14.28 4.53 23.82
C MET A 45 -14.28 3.53 22.66
N ALA A 46 -14.46 2.26 22.99
CA ALA A 46 -14.75 1.22 22.01
C ALA A 46 -16.25 1.22 21.66
N LEU A 47 -16.58 0.89 20.42
CA LEU A 47 -17.94 0.85 19.90
C LEU A 47 -18.27 -0.57 19.44
N SER A 48 -19.54 -0.96 19.59
CA SER A 48 -20.00 -2.31 19.30
C SER A 48 -20.41 -2.48 17.84
N TYR A 49 -19.90 -3.53 17.20
CA TYR A 49 -20.23 -3.93 15.83
C TYR A 49 -20.59 -5.42 15.79
N TYR A 50 -21.44 -5.78 14.84
CA TYR A 50 -21.74 -7.16 14.53
C TYR A 50 -20.77 -7.68 13.46
N ASN A 51 -20.30 -8.89 13.62
CA ASN A 51 -19.49 -9.58 12.62
C ASN A 51 -20.17 -10.90 12.26
N ASP A 52 -20.32 -11.15 10.96
CA ASP A 52 -20.79 -12.42 10.40
C ASP A 52 -19.94 -12.95 9.25
N LEU A 53 -18.81 -12.29 8.96
CA LEU A 53 -17.97 -12.57 7.79
C LEU A 53 -16.60 -13.14 8.16
N PHE A 54 -16.11 -12.89 9.37
CA PHE A 54 -14.72 -13.19 9.74
C PHE A 54 -14.64 -14.01 11.04
N ASP A 55 -13.55 -14.76 11.23
CA ASP A 55 -13.19 -15.36 12.53
C ASP A 55 -12.23 -14.44 13.29
N LEU A 56 -12.75 -13.31 13.76
CA LEU A 56 -11.97 -12.23 14.37
C LEU A 56 -11.22 -12.67 15.63
N LYS A 57 -10.05 -12.06 15.85
CA LYS A 57 -9.24 -12.13 17.08
C LYS A 57 -9.10 -10.75 17.71
N VAL A 58 -8.86 -10.74 19.02
CA VAL A 58 -8.51 -9.49 19.72
C VAL A 58 -7.16 -9.03 19.17
N GLY A 59 -7.06 -7.76 18.80
CA GLY A 59 -5.89 -7.18 18.14
C GLY A 59 -6.06 -6.99 16.64
N ASP A 60 -7.03 -7.67 16.00
CA ASP A 60 -7.29 -7.51 14.56
C ASP A 60 -7.58 -6.05 14.21
N LEU A 61 -6.99 -5.62 13.09
CA LEU A 61 -7.29 -4.33 12.48
C LEU A 61 -8.44 -4.51 11.48
N VAL A 62 -9.46 -3.67 11.59
CA VAL A 62 -10.72 -3.85 10.87
C VAL A 62 -11.29 -2.53 10.34
N TYR A 63 -12.05 -2.63 9.26
CA TYR A 63 -12.94 -1.59 8.79
C TYR A 63 -14.40 -1.94 9.12
N VAL A 64 -15.22 -0.91 9.34
CA VAL A 64 -16.63 -1.04 9.70
C VAL A 64 -17.50 -0.14 8.81
N ASP A 65 -18.79 -0.46 8.69
CA ASP A 65 -19.75 0.45 8.06
C ASP A 65 -20.26 1.53 9.03
N GLY A 66 -20.94 2.54 8.50
CA GLY A 66 -21.55 3.61 9.28
C GLY A 66 -20.65 4.83 9.51
N LYS A 67 -20.75 5.46 10.69
CA LYS A 67 -20.15 6.81 10.91
C LYS A 67 -18.62 6.83 10.94
N LEU A 68 -18.00 5.70 11.23
CA LEU A 68 -16.53 5.54 11.27
C LEU A 68 -16.02 4.73 10.08
N GLU A 69 -16.82 4.65 9.03
CA GLU A 69 -16.40 4.08 7.76
C GLU A 69 -15.16 4.80 7.21
N GLY A 70 -14.30 4.05 6.54
CA GLY A 70 -12.99 4.52 6.07
C GLY A 70 -11.91 4.60 7.16
N GLN A 71 -12.29 4.56 8.46
CA GLN A 71 -11.32 4.60 9.56
C GLN A 71 -10.93 3.19 9.98
N LEU A 72 -9.63 3.01 10.20
CA LEU A 72 -9.10 1.75 10.70
C LEU A 72 -9.32 1.65 12.22
N GLY A 73 -9.99 0.59 12.64
CA GLY A 73 -10.24 0.27 14.05
C GLY A 73 -9.48 -0.97 14.51
N ARG A 74 -9.28 -1.12 15.81
CA ARG A 74 -8.70 -2.33 16.42
C ARG A 74 -9.74 -3.04 17.28
N VAL A 75 -9.90 -4.34 17.07
CA VAL A 75 -10.76 -5.19 17.91
C VAL A 75 -10.15 -5.33 19.29
N VAL A 76 -10.88 -4.95 20.33
CA VAL A 76 -10.41 -5.02 21.73
C VAL A 76 -11.16 -6.07 22.56
N GLU A 77 -12.36 -6.48 22.13
CA GLU A 77 -13.15 -7.49 22.81
C GLU A 77 -14.07 -8.22 21.82
N ILE A 78 -14.32 -9.51 22.06
CA ILE A 78 -15.18 -10.36 21.22
C ILE A 78 -16.16 -11.13 22.11
N THR A 79 -17.45 -11.01 21.80
CA THR A 79 -18.54 -11.72 22.45
C THR A 79 -19.21 -12.70 21.48
N TYR A 80 -19.22 -13.99 21.83
CA TYR A 80 -19.89 -15.04 21.06
C TYR A 80 -21.29 -15.40 21.58
N ASN A 81 -21.58 -15.06 22.84
CA ASN A 81 -22.88 -15.32 23.47
C ASN A 81 -23.71 -14.04 23.48
N PHE A 82 -24.51 -13.82 22.43
CA PHE A 82 -25.28 -12.59 22.27
C PHE A 82 -26.67 -12.85 21.70
N LYS A 83 -27.61 -11.93 21.99
CA LYS A 83 -28.90 -11.83 21.32
C LYS A 83 -29.11 -10.37 20.95
N ILE A 84 -28.94 -10.05 19.68
CA ILE A 84 -29.06 -8.70 19.14
C ILE A 84 -30.12 -8.67 18.04
N LYS A 85 -30.64 -7.48 17.74
CA LYS A 85 -31.37 -7.25 16.51
C LYS A 85 -30.39 -6.71 15.47
N VAL A 86 -30.07 -7.51 14.45
CA VAL A 86 -29.01 -7.20 13.47
C VAL A 86 -29.22 -5.83 12.81
N SER A 87 -30.47 -5.41 12.58
CA SER A 87 -30.78 -4.09 11.99
C SER A 87 -30.36 -2.89 12.84
N GLU A 88 -30.05 -3.09 14.12
CA GLU A 88 -29.61 -2.04 15.04
C GLU A 88 -28.07 -1.97 15.18
N TYR A 89 -27.36 -2.87 14.50
CA TYR A 89 -25.90 -2.95 14.57
C TYR A 89 -25.27 -2.61 13.23
N LYS A 90 -24.21 -1.81 13.30
CA LYS A 90 -23.24 -1.67 12.23
C LYS A 90 -22.33 -2.90 12.19
N LYS A 91 -21.74 -3.16 11.03
CA LYS A 91 -21.00 -4.38 10.73
C LYS A 91 -19.51 -4.13 10.55
N VAL A 92 -18.72 -5.15 10.88
CA VAL A 92 -17.35 -5.27 10.37
C VAL A 92 -17.42 -5.64 8.89
N ILE A 93 -16.72 -4.89 8.04
CA ILE A 93 -16.76 -5.05 6.58
C ILE A 93 -15.45 -5.61 6.01
N ALA A 94 -14.33 -5.45 6.72
CA ALA A 94 -13.04 -6.03 6.32
C ALA A 94 -12.10 -6.20 7.51
N VAL A 95 -11.13 -7.09 7.34
CA VAL A 95 -10.02 -7.34 8.28
C VAL A 95 -8.72 -7.16 7.51
N CYS A 96 -7.79 -6.42 8.10
CA CYS A 96 -6.50 -6.17 7.47
C CYS A 96 -5.54 -7.31 7.80
N ASN A 97 -4.97 -7.93 6.76
CA ASN A 97 -3.88 -8.88 6.94
C ASN A 97 -2.59 -8.15 7.36
N THR A 98 -2.12 -8.41 8.57
CA THR A 98 -0.89 -7.83 9.15
C THR A 98 0.26 -8.84 9.25
N GLU A 99 0.09 -10.02 8.69
CA GLU A 99 1.13 -11.05 8.64
C GLU A 99 2.13 -10.72 7.55
N VAL A 100 3.40 -10.64 7.91
CA VAL A 100 4.49 -10.33 7.00
C VAL A 100 5.56 -11.39 7.17
N HIS A 101 5.92 -12.03 6.08
CA HIS A 101 6.90 -13.12 6.05
C HIS A 101 7.86 -12.89 4.90
N GLY A 102 9.16 -12.79 5.19
CA GLY A 102 10.15 -12.66 4.14
C GLY A 102 11.42 -11.99 4.61
N GLN A 103 12.35 -11.83 3.68
CA GLN A 103 13.60 -11.12 3.92
C GLN A 103 13.46 -9.65 3.51
N PHE A 104 13.93 -8.77 4.40
CA PHE A 104 13.94 -7.33 4.19
C PHE A 104 15.35 -6.78 4.39
N PHE A 105 15.74 -5.88 3.51
CA PHE A 105 17.03 -5.20 3.47
C PHE A 105 16.86 -3.74 3.86
N MET A 106 17.86 -3.15 4.51
CA MET A 106 17.79 -1.73 4.88
C MET A 106 18.06 -0.84 3.65
N ALA A 107 17.18 0.12 3.40
CA ALA A 107 17.37 1.13 2.37
C ALA A 107 16.81 2.49 2.86
N GLY A 108 17.68 3.33 3.42
CA GLY A 108 17.29 4.66 3.90
C GLY A 108 16.23 4.59 5.01
N SER A 109 15.10 5.27 4.82
CA SER A 109 13.94 5.25 5.73
C SER A 109 13.01 4.04 5.53
N HIS A 110 13.29 3.18 4.54
CA HIS A 110 12.48 2.01 4.20
C HIS A 110 13.25 0.70 4.42
N PHE A 111 12.47 -0.37 4.48
CA PHE A 111 12.93 -1.73 4.26
C PHE A 111 12.53 -2.17 2.86
N VAL A 112 13.45 -2.78 2.12
CA VAL A 112 13.21 -3.29 0.77
C VAL A 112 13.17 -4.81 0.81
N THR A 113 12.20 -5.41 0.12
CA THR A 113 12.19 -6.83 -0.21
C THR A 113 12.18 -7.01 -1.73
N PHE A 114 12.79 -8.09 -2.20
CA PHE A 114 12.79 -8.49 -3.60
C PHE A 114 11.87 -9.70 -3.84
N ASP A 115 11.14 -10.14 -2.82
CA ASP A 115 10.16 -11.21 -2.89
C ASP A 115 8.74 -10.63 -3.03
N PRO A 116 8.04 -10.87 -4.14
CA PRO A 116 6.69 -10.33 -4.36
C PRO A 116 5.63 -10.90 -3.42
N THR A 117 5.93 -11.99 -2.72
CA THR A 117 5.01 -12.61 -1.76
C THR A 117 5.21 -12.09 -0.34
N ALA A 118 6.31 -11.40 -0.05
CA ALA A 118 6.65 -11.00 1.31
C ALA A 118 5.77 -9.85 1.84
N LEU A 119 5.36 -8.94 0.95
CA LEU A 119 4.44 -7.85 1.29
C LEU A 119 3.69 -7.36 0.03
N PRO A 120 2.60 -8.05 -0.37
CA PRO A 120 1.82 -7.68 -1.55
C PRO A 120 1.21 -6.28 -1.44
N ALA A 121 1.11 -5.57 -2.58
CA ALA A 121 0.54 -4.23 -2.66
C ALA A 121 -0.90 -4.17 -2.14
N GLU A 122 -1.73 -5.16 -2.47
CA GLU A 122 -3.14 -5.26 -2.02
C GLU A 122 -3.23 -5.34 -0.49
N GLN A 123 -2.36 -6.14 0.13
CA GLN A 123 -2.30 -6.29 1.59
C GLN A 123 -1.97 -4.97 2.28
N ILE A 124 -0.90 -4.29 1.86
CA ILE A 124 -0.50 -3.02 2.49
C ILE A 124 -1.44 -1.88 2.16
N THR A 125 -2.13 -1.91 1.02
CA THR A 125 -3.16 -0.91 0.69
C THR A 125 -4.27 -0.90 1.71
N MET A 126 -4.70 -2.09 2.15
CA MET A 126 -5.68 -2.27 3.21
C MET A 126 -5.22 -1.74 4.59
N TRP A 127 -3.94 -1.40 4.78
CA TRP A 127 -3.49 -0.75 6.03
C TRP A 127 -3.82 0.74 6.07
N PHE A 128 -4.05 1.34 4.90
CA PHE A 128 -4.24 2.78 4.75
C PHE A 128 -5.57 3.18 4.11
N LYS A 129 -6.21 2.25 3.39
CA LYS A 129 -7.43 2.50 2.63
C LYS A 129 -8.42 1.38 2.87
N ALA A 130 -9.67 1.74 3.16
CA ALA A 130 -10.77 0.79 3.22
C ALA A 130 -11.02 0.17 1.83
N PRO A 131 -11.63 -1.03 1.76
CA PRO A 131 -12.04 -1.61 0.49
C PRO A 131 -12.96 -0.66 -0.27
N ALA A 132 -12.77 -0.60 -1.59
CA ALA A 132 -13.68 0.12 -2.48
C ALA A 132 -15.08 -0.50 -2.45
N LYS A 133 -16.10 0.34 -2.53
CA LYS A 133 -17.50 -0.06 -2.72
C LYS A 133 -17.83 -0.14 -4.20
N GLU A 134 -18.98 -0.74 -4.51
CA GLU A 134 -19.54 -0.73 -5.87
C GLU A 134 -19.75 0.68 -6.43
N GLU A 135 -19.95 1.67 -5.56
CA GLU A 135 -20.13 3.08 -5.90
C GLU A 135 -18.79 3.86 -6.02
N ASP A 136 -17.66 3.25 -5.65
CA ASP A 136 -16.31 3.83 -5.77
C ASP A 136 -15.65 3.43 -7.10
N GLU A 137 -16.35 3.66 -8.21
CA GLU A 137 -15.84 3.37 -9.56
C GLU A 137 -14.70 4.36 -9.92
N TYR A 138 -13.50 3.81 -10.13
CA TYR A 138 -12.34 4.58 -10.56
C TYR A 138 -12.21 4.51 -12.08
N GLU A 139 -12.22 5.68 -12.71
CA GLU A 139 -11.85 5.86 -14.11
C GLU A 139 -10.49 6.53 -14.19
N SER A 140 -9.53 5.86 -14.82
CA SER A 140 -8.18 6.40 -15.03
C SER A 140 -7.95 6.69 -16.50
N GLY A 141 -7.44 7.88 -16.78
CA GLY A 141 -7.00 8.31 -18.10
C GLY A 141 -5.54 8.71 -18.05
N THR A 142 -4.76 8.27 -19.02
CA THR A 142 -3.35 8.64 -19.16
C THR A 142 -3.13 9.26 -20.54
N ASP A 143 -2.24 10.23 -20.62
CA ASP A 143 -1.71 10.72 -21.90
C ASP A 143 -0.36 10.06 -22.21
N ASP A 144 0.24 10.44 -23.33
CA ASP A 144 1.57 9.99 -23.75
C ASP A 144 2.71 10.81 -23.08
N SER A 145 2.42 11.56 -22.01
CA SER A 145 3.44 12.37 -21.35
C SER A 145 4.45 11.50 -20.61
N THR A 146 5.72 11.89 -20.73
CA THR A 146 6.82 11.22 -20.07
C THR A 146 7.82 12.23 -19.51
N PHE A 147 8.57 11.82 -18.50
CA PHE A 147 9.65 12.63 -17.94
C PHE A 147 10.75 11.76 -17.34
N ARG A 148 11.94 12.33 -17.18
CA ARG A 148 13.08 11.60 -16.60
C ARG A 148 13.02 11.61 -15.08
N LEU A 149 13.17 10.44 -14.45
CA LEU A 149 13.23 10.33 -12.99
C LEU A 149 14.39 11.13 -12.38
N ASP A 150 15.51 11.24 -13.11
CA ASP A 150 16.67 12.02 -12.69
C ASP A 150 16.55 13.53 -12.95
N ASP A 151 15.48 13.99 -13.61
CA ASP A 151 15.16 15.40 -13.83
C ASP A 151 13.66 15.70 -13.64
N LEU A 152 13.20 15.67 -12.39
CA LEU A 152 11.81 15.93 -12.01
C LEU A 152 11.31 17.35 -12.36
N LYS A 153 12.18 18.27 -12.80
CA LYS A 153 11.74 19.59 -13.30
C LYS A 153 10.88 19.46 -14.55
N THR A 154 11.01 18.35 -15.27
CA THR A 154 10.26 18.05 -16.50
C THR A 154 8.89 17.40 -16.24
N MET A 155 8.56 17.05 -14.98
CA MET A 155 7.28 16.45 -14.56
C MET A 155 6.06 17.39 -14.73
N ASN A 156 6.22 18.61 -15.27
CA ASN A 156 5.13 19.60 -15.42
C ASN A 156 4.29 19.76 -14.14
N ILE A 157 4.96 20.13 -13.04
CA ILE A 157 4.34 20.35 -11.73
C ILE A 157 4.54 21.79 -11.29
N ASN A 158 3.52 22.36 -10.63
CA ASN A 158 3.63 23.69 -10.05
C ASN A 158 4.72 23.72 -8.95
N PRO A 159 5.63 24.70 -8.92
CA PRO A 159 6.72 24.74 -7.94
C PRO A 159 6.28 24.68 -6.47
N THR A 160 5.18 25.34 -6.10
CA THR A 160 4.65 25.32 -4.73
C THR A 160 4.08 23.94 -4.38
N ILE A 161 3.53 23.22 -5.36
CA ILE A 161 3.04 21.85 -5.16
C ILE A 161 4.22 20.87 -5.05
N ALA A 162 5.26 21.08 -5.85
CA ALA A 162 6.51 20.31 -5.77
C ALA A 162 7.20 20.48 -4.41
N GLU A 163 7.22 21.70 -3.84
CA GLU A 163 7.74 21.95 -2.49
C GLU A 163 6.96 21.16 -1.43
N ARG A 164 5.62 21.17 -1.49
CA ARG A 164 4.80 20.34 -0.60
C ARG A 164 5.04 18.83 -0.81
N GLY A 165 5.31 18.40 -2.04
CA GLY A 165 5.68 17.01 -2.33
C GLY A 165 7.04 16.64 -1.75
N HIS A 166 7.98 17.57 -1.79
CA HIS A 166 9.28 17.43 -1.12
C HIS A 166 9.12 17.32 0.40
N ASP A 167 8.25 18.11 1.02
CA ASP A 167 7.94 17.98 2.45
C ASP A 167 7.40 16.59 2.79
N TYR A 168 6.49 16.06 1.97
CA TYR A 168 5.93 14.71 2.15
C TYR A 168 7.01 13.63 2.07
N TYR A 169 7.96 13.77 1.14
CA TYR A 169 9.13 12.89 1.05
C TYR A 169 10.01 12.98 2.31
N MET A 170 10.37 14.20 2.74
CA MET A 170 11.22 14.43 3.91
C MET A 170 10.59 13.92 5.22
N GLU A 171 9.27 13.97 5.31
CA GLU A 171 8.50 13.45 6.44
C GLU A 171 8.24 11.93 6.35
N ASN A 172 8.81 11.24 5.36
CA ASN A 172 8.65 9.81 5.10
C ASN A 172 7.18 9.38 4.91
N ARG A 173 6.36 10.23 4.29
CA ARG A 173 4.94 9.96 4.03
C ARG A 173 4.70 9.00 2.88
N VAL A 174 5.70 8.71 2.05
CA VAL A 174 5.63 7.57 1.12
C VAL A 174 5.76 6.30 1.94
N ARG A 175 4.63 5.69 2.32
CA ARG A 175 4.59 4.55 3.26
C ARG A 175 4.95 3.24 2.60
N TYR A 176 4.69 3.14 1.30
CA TYR A 176 5.01 1.98 0.48
C TYR A 176 5.34 2.44 -0.94
N ILE A 177 6.29 1.79 -1.59
CA ILE A 177 6.53 1.90 -3.03
C ILE A 177 7.09 0.60 -3.57
N SER A 178 6.62 0.18 -4.73
CA SER A 178 7.07 -1.05 -5.39
C SER A 178 7.22 -0.85 -6.88
N LEU A 179 8.05 -1.69 -7.47
CA LEU A 179 8.22 -1.81 -8.91
C LEU A 179 8.17 -3.29 -9.27
N ASN A 180 7.25 -3.66 -10.16
CA ASN A 180 7.09 -5.02 -10.69
C ASN A 180 7.25 -5.00 -12.20
N GLY A 181 8.45 -5.35 -12.68
CA GLY A 181 8.84 -5.10 -14.06
C GLY A 181 8.87 -3.60 -14.33
N ASN A 182 7.98 -3.11 -15.19
CA ASN A 182 7.82 -1.68 -15.47
C ASN A 182 6.70 -1.01 -14.67
N ARG A 183 5.88 -1.76 -13.93
CA ARG A 183 4.71 -1.21 -13.22
C ARG A 183 5.08 -0.78 -11.82
N GLY A 184 4.90 0.50 -11.54
CA GLY A 184 5.11 1.12 -10.26
C GLY A 184 3.82 1.33 -9.49
N TYR A 185 3.88 1.16 -8.18
CA TYR A 185 2.77 1.37 -7.26
C TYR A 185 3.29 1.94 -5.95
N ALA A 186 2.67 2.98 -5.43
CA ALA A 186 3.03 3.59 -4.15
C ALA A 186 1.79 3.99 -3.33
N ILE A 187 1.99 4.05 -2.02
CA ILE A 187 1.01 4.59 -1.06
C ILE A 187 1.66 5.79 -0.38
N VAL A 188 0.99 6.94 -0.47
CA VAL A 188 1.43 8.20 0.13
C VAL A 188 0.40 8.66 1.15
N GLU A 189 0.82 8.80 2.40
CA GLU A 189 -0.04 9.27 3.49
C GLU A 189 -0.28 10.78 3.40
N GLY A 190 -1.53 11.18 3.34
CA GLY A 190 -1.99 12.57 3.40
C GLY A 190 -3.06 12.75 4.47
N SER A 191 -4.24 13.24 4.07
CA SER A 191 -5.46 13.16 4.89
C SER A 191 -5.97 11.72 5.06
N GLU A 192 -5.62 10.87 4.10
CA GLU A 192 -5.88 9.43 4.01
C GLU A 192 -4.73 8.79 3.21
N GLY A 193 -4.78 7.49 2.98
CA GLY A 193 -3.85 6.82 2.06
C GLY A 193 -4.22 7.10 0.60
N TYR A 194 -3.31 7.75 -0.14
CA TYR A 194 -3.43 7.95 -1.58
C TYR A 194 -2.57 6.95 -2.33
N VAL A 195 -3.14 6.35 -3.36
CA VAL A 195 -2.47 5.44 -4.28
C VAL A 195 -1.88 6.23 -5.44
N VAL A 196 -0.64 5.91 -5.78
CA VAL A 196 0.05 6.44 -6.96
C VAL A 196 0.48 5.25 -7.82
N GLU A 197 0.08 5.27 -9.08
CA GLU A 197 0.46 4.27 -10.07
C GLU A 197 1.27 4.93 -11.18
N PHE A 198 2.24 4.21 -11.71
CA PHE A 198 3.11 4.72 -12.78
C PHE A 198 3.74 3.58 -13.57
N GLU A 199 4.30 3.90 -14.73
CA GLU A 199 5.23 3.03 -15.44
C GLU A 199 6.65 3.62 -15.35
N TYR A 200 7.64 2.74 -15.21
CA TYR A 200 9.05 3.09 -15.19
C TYR A 200 9.84 2.17 -16.12
N ALA A 201 10.57 2.78 -17.05
CA ALA A 201 11.47 2.06 -17.95
C ALA A 201 12.70 2.92 -18.25
N ASN A 202 13.90 2.35 -18.08
CA ASN A 202 15.17 2.98 -18.49
C ASN A 202 15.38 4.43 -17.98
N GLY A 203 14.91 4.74 -16.77
CA GLY A 203 15.03 6.08 -16.17
C GLY A 203 13.91 7.05 -16.53
N GLU A 204 12.93 6.62 -17.33
CA GLU A 204 11.78 7.40 -17.75
C GLU A 204 10.52 6.95 -17.02
N ILE A 205 9.68 7.92 -16.64
CA ILE A 205 8.38 7.72 -16.00
C ILE A 205 7.29 8.07 -17.01
N SER A 206 6.25 7.24 -17.06
CA SER A 206 5.05 7.44 -17.88
C SER A 206 3.81 7.01 -17.10
N LYS A 207 2.62 7.36 -17.59
CA LYS A 207 1.32 6.93 -17.02
C LYS A 207 1.20 7.17 -15.51
N LEU A 208 1.79 8.27 -15.03
CA LEU A 208 1.78 8.63 -13.62
C LEU A 208 0.41 9.18 -13.25
N VAL A 209 -0.27 8.51 -12.32
CA VAL A 209 -1.59 8.88 -11.83
C VAL A 209 -1.67 8.73 -10.33
N CYS A 210 -2.51 9.52 -9.70
CA CYS A 210 -2.83 9.43 -8.28
C CYS A 210 -4.34 9.49 -8.07
N ASP A 211 -4.84 8.67 -7.14
CA ASP A 211 -6.26 8.60 -6.79
C ASP A 211 -6.77 9.81 -5.98
N CYS A 212 -5.95 10.85 -5.84
CA CYS A 212 -6.36 12.11 -5.23
C CYS A 212 -7.21 12.94 -6.19
N PHE A 213 -8.02 13.85 -5.65
CA PHE A 213 -8.93 14.70 -6.43
C PHE A 213 -8.25 15.77 -7.31
N CYS A 214 -6.92 15.74 -7.47
CA CYS A 214 -6.20 16.71 -8.30
C CYS A 214 -6.29 16.34 -9.78
N SER A 215 -6.59 17.31 -10.63
CA SER A 215 -6.57 17.16 -12.10
C SER A 215 -5.23 17.54 -12.73
N TYR A 216 -4.16 17.49 -11.94
CA TYR A 216 -2.81 17.91 -12.29
C TYR A 216 -1.79 17.15 -11.44
N ASN A 217 -0.51 17.19 -11.85
CA ASN A 217 0.56 16.52 -11.12
C ASN A 217 0.63 16.99 -9.66
N CYS A 218 0.36 16.08 -8.74
CA CYS A 218 0.12 16.37 -7.34
C CYS A 218 1.37 16.18 -6.49
N LYS A 219 1.28 16.62 -5.23
CA LYS A 219 2.34 16.46 -4.23
C LYS A 219 2.64 14.98 -3.92
N HIS A 220 1.66 14.08 -4.05
CA HIS A 220 1.83 12.66 -3.76
C HIS A 220 2.70 11.99 -4.82
N GLU A 221 2.40 12.24 -6.09
CA GLU A 221 3.20 11.76 -7.23
C GLU A 221 4.64 12.27 -7.13
N PHE A 222 4.82 13.56 -6.85
CA PHE A 222 6.17 14.13 -6.70
C PHE A 222 6.95 13.48 -5.54
N ALA A 223 6.30 13.28 -4.38
CA ALA A 223 6.91 12.58 -3.25
C ALA A 223 7.28 11.13 -3.60
N ALA A 224 6.39 10.42 -4.29
CA ALA A 224 6.63 9.04 -4.74
C ALA A 224 7.82 8.97 -5.70
N MET A 225 7.97 9.92 -6.62
CA MET A 225 9.12 9.98 -7.53
C MET A 225 10.44 10.26 -6.81
N LEU A 226 10.44 11.13 -5.80
CA LEU A 226 11.62 11.34 -4.95
C LEU A 226 12.01 10.06 -4.21
N GLN A 227 11.03 9.37 -3.60
CA GLN A 227 11.28 8.10 -2.91
C GLN A 227 11.73 7.00 -3.87
N LEU A 228 11.13 6.90 -5.05
CA LEU A 228 11.53 5.94 -6.09
C LEU A 228 12.99 6.14 -6.46
N ARG A 229 13.39 7.40 -6.71
CA ARG A 229 14.76 7.74 -7.07
C ARG A 229 15.75 7.33 -5.99
N GLU A 230 15.51 7.71 -4.73
CA GLU A 230 16.37 7.32 -3.60
C GLU A 230 16.45 5.79 -3.46
N THR A 231 15.31 5.11 -3.56
CA THR A 231 15.23 3.65 -3.42
C THR A 231 16.03 2.95 -4.52
N LEU A 232 15.88 3.38 -5.77
CA LEU A 232 16.65 2.85 -6.90
C LEU A 232 18.15 3.13 -6.77
N GLU A 233 18.55 4.31 -6.30
CA GLU A 233 19.98 4.63 -6.02
C GLU A 233 20.57 3.67 -4.98
N LEU A 234 19.83 3.38 -3.91
CA LEU A 234 20.26 2.45 -2.86
C LEU A 234 20.31 1.01 -3.35
N ILE A 235 19.31 0.59 -4.14
CA ILE A 235 19.29 -0.74 -4.76
C ILE A 235 20.47 -0.90 -5.72
N GLU A 236 20.71 0.05 -6.62
CA GLU A 236 21.84 0.00 -7.57
C GLU A 236 23.19 -0.10 -6.83
N LYS A 237 23.33 0.62 -5.72
CA LYS A 237 24.57 0.66 -4.93
C LYS A 237 24.81 -0.60 -4.10
N HIS A 238 23.76 -1.21 -3.55
CA HIS A 238 23.90 -2.23 -2.50
C HIS A 238 23.27 -3.59 -2.84
N TYR A 239 22.27 -3.63 -3.72
CA TYR A 239 21.39 -4.78 -3.93
C TYR A 239 21.09 -5.04 -5.41
N ALA A 240 21.98 -4.62 -6.32
CA ALA A 240 21.78 -4.71 -7.76
C ALA A 240 21.54 -6.15 -8.24
N GLU A 241 22.24 -7.13 -7.66
CA GLU A 241 22.08 -8.55 -8.01
C GLU A 241 20.71 -9.10 -7.59
N GLU A 242 20.22 -8.72 -6.40
CA GLU A 242 18.90 -9.13 -5.92
C GLU A 242 17.79 -8.60 -6.83
N PHE A 243 17.87 -7.33 -7.21
CA PHE A 243 16.90 -6.71 -8.12
C PHE A 243 16.98 -7.29 -9.54
N ALA A 244 18.20 -7.50 -10.07
CA ALA A 244 18.38 -8.06 -11.42
C ALA A 244 17.81 -9.49 -11.54
N ARG A 245 17.81 -10.26 -10.45
CA ARG A 245 17.27 -11.63 -10.42
C ARG A 245 15.75 -11.65 -10.53
N THR A 246 15.06 -10.68 -9.91
CA THR A 246 13.59 -10.72 -9.76
C THR A 246 12.86 -9.73 -10.66
N GLY A 247 13.53 -8.64 -11.06
CA GLY A 247 12.89 -7.50 -11.70
C GLY A 247 11.82 -6.85 -10.82
N TYR A 248 11.89 -7.09 -9.51
CA TYR A 248 10.88 -6.68 -8.54
C TYR A 248 11.51 -6.13 -7.27
N PHE A 249 10.96 -5.04 -6.74
CA PHE A 249 11.13 -4.69 -5.35
C PHE A 249 9.83 -4.15 -4.75
N ALA A 250 9.69 -4.30 -3.44
CA ALA A 250 8.78 -3.52 -2.62
C ALA A 250 9.55 -2.89 -1.46
N ALA A 251 9.29 -1.62 -1.20
CA ALA A 251 9.87 -0.84 -0.14
C ALA A 251 8.76 -0.34 0.79
N VAL A 252 8.86 -0.67 2.08
CA VAL A 252 7.91 -0.24 3.11
C VAL A 252 8.62 0.65 4.12
N ASN A 253 7.99 1.74 4.52
CA ASN A 253 8.54 2.62 5.54
C ASN A 253 8.79 1.82 6.83
N LYS A 254 9.95 2.02 7.47
CA LYS A 254 10.32 1.28 8.68
C LYS A 254 9.25 1.40 9.76
N GLY A 255 8.82 2.62 10.08
CA GLY A 255 7.81 2.87 11.09
C GLY A 255 6.48 2.20 10.76
N THR A 256 6.05 2.25 9.49
CA THR A 256 4.85 1.54 9.02
C THR A 256 4.95 0.03 9.26
N LEU A 257 6.06 -0.60 8.90
CA LEU A 257 6.20 -2.04 9.09
C LEU A 257 6.11 -2.43 10.58
N PHE A 258 6.76 -1.67 11.46
CA PHE A 258 6.65 -1.90 12.91
C PHE A 258 5.22 -1.69 13.41
N ALA A 259 4.58 -0.58 13.05
CA ALA A 259 3.25 -0.21 13.54
C ALA A 259 2.16 -1.22 13.15
N PHE A 260 2.28 -1.87 11.99
CA PHE A 260 1.26 -2.80 11.50
C PHE A 260 1.63 -4.26 11.69
N ALA A 261 2.86 -4.65 11.34
CA ALA A 261 3.25 -6.05 11.31
C ALA A 261 3.82 -6.57 12.63
N ILE A 262 4.15 -5.68 13.58
CA ILE A 262 4.84 -6.03 14.83
C ILE A 262 4.05 -5.57 16.06
N ASP A 263 3.58 -4.31 16.07
CA ASP A 263 2.95 -3.72 17.25
C ASP A 263 1.66 -4.44 17.68
N GLY A 264 1.69 -5.00 18.89
CA GLY A 264 0.58 -5.74 19.49
C GLY A 264 0.62 -7.24 19.23
N LYS A 265 1.64 -7.76 18.54
CA LYS A 265 1.89 -9.21 18.48
C LYS A 265 2.62 -9.68 19.75
N GLU A 266 2.15 -10.77 20.34
CA GLU A 266 2.77 -11.37 21.53
C GLU A 266 4.02 -12.20 21.19
N THR A 267 4.08 -12.74 19.98
CA THR A 267 5.16 -13.62 19.52
C THR A 267 5.61 -13.24 18.12
N GLY A 268 6.87 -13.58 17.81
CA GLY A 268 7.50 -13.32 16.52
C GLY A 268 9.02 -13.37 16.63
N SER A 269 9.69 -13.35 15.49
CA SER A 269 11.14 -13.24 15.42
C SER A 269 11.54 -12.35 14.26
N PHE A 270 12.53 -11.51 14.46
CA PHE A 270 13.21 -10.75 13.42
C PHE A 270 14.72 -10.91 13.63
N THR A 271 15.50 -10.91 12.56
CA THR A 271 16.96 -11.07 12.62
C THR A 271 17.61 -9.83 12.01
N LEU A 272 18.60 -9.26 12.73
CA LEU A 272 19.36 -8.07 12.35
C LEU A 272 20.82 -8.44 12.09
#